data_AF-A0A672M7V8-F1
#
_entry.id   AF-A0A672M7V8-F1
#
_cell.length_a   1.000
_cell.length_b   1.000
_cell.length_c   1.000
_cell.angle_alpha   90.00
_cell.angle_beta   90.00
_cell.angle_gamma   90.00
#
_symmetry.space_group_name_H-M   'P 1'
#
loop_
_entity.id
_entity.type
_entity.pdbx_description
1 polymer ?
#
loop_
_entity_poly.entity_id
_entity_poly.type
_entity_poly.pdbx_seq_one_letter_code
_entity_poly.pdbx_strand_id
1 'polypeptide(L)'
;MFGPLTEELQCSICLDVFTDPVSTPCGHNFCKTCLNEHWDNSQTCSCPYCKETFKQRPDLKINTTLREIVGHYKKKSPEKKPEVVCDICEERKLNALKSCLVCQSSYCETHLEPHLRVAGLKKHKLMDPVNNLEDYICQKHDSPLELFCRDDQTCVCLICSVKDHKNHNTVPIEEQSEEKKVEVILLKGSWNQILFPVVK
;
A
#
# COMPACT_ATOMS: atom_id res chain seq x y z
N MET A 1 -1.00 8.96 -24.16
CA MET A 1 -0.08 9.63 -23.22
C MET A 1 -0.93 10.20 -22.10
N PHE A 2 -1.07 9.49 -20.98
CA PHE A 2 -1.78 9.99 -19.81
C PHE A 2 -0.71 10.45 -18.81
N GLY A 3 -0.66 11.75 -18.52
CA GLY A 3 0.21 12.29 -17.48
C GLY A 3 -0.16 11.75 -16.10
N PRO A 4 0.64 12.03 -15.06
CA PRO A 4 0.32 11.56 -13.72
C PRO A 4 -0.97 12.27 -13.26
N LEU A 5 -2.08 11.51 -13.20
CA LEU A 5 -3.41 11.93 -12.73
C LEU A 5 -3.40 12.49 -11.28
N THR A 6 -2.23 12.57 -10.64
CA THR A 6 -2.01 13.04 -9.28
C THR A 6 -2.27 14.52 -9.12
N GLU A 7 -1.82 15.35 -10.07
CA GLU A 7 -1.89 16.82 -9.95
C GLU A 7 -3.32 17.33 -10.16
N GLU A 8 -4.11 16.65 -11.00
CA GLU A 8 -5.50 17.03 -11.30
C GLU A 8 -6.47 16.74 -10.13
N LEU A 9 -6.08 15.89 -9.18
CA LEU A 9 -6.90 15.46 -8.04
C LEU A 9 -6.42 16.03 -6.69
N GLN A 10 -5.55 17.03 -6.71
CA GLN A 10 -4.97 17.67 -5.53
C GLN A 10 -5.64 19.00 -5.19
N CYS A 11 -5.80 19.23 -3.89
CA CYS A 11 -6.20 20.51 -3.37
C CYS A 11 -5.00 21.47 -3.36
N SER A 12 -5.14 22.63 -3.98
CA SER A 12 -4.09 23.66 -4.03
C SER A 12 -3.82 24.38 -2.71
N ILE A 13 -4.57 24.08 -1.63
CA ILE A 13 -4.32 24.61 -0.28
C ILE A 13 -3.47 23.64 0.53
N CYS A 14 -3.92 22.39 0.73
CA CYS A 14 -3.19 21.41 1.52
C CYS A 14 -2.16 20.61 0.70
N LEU A 15 -2.15 20.76 -0.62
CA LEU A 15 -1.29 20.04 -1.57
C LEU A 15 -1.44 18.51 -1.51
N ASP A 16 -2.58 18.03 -0.99
CA ASP A 16 -2.92 16.62 -0.89
C ASP A 16 -4.17 16.31 -1.74
N VAL A 17 -4.39 15.02 -2.02
CA VAL A 17 -5.58 14.52 -2.71
C VAL A 17 -6.84 14.97 -1.98
N PHE A 18 -7.86 15.41 -2.72
CA PHE A 18 -9.06 15.97 -2.12
C PHE A 18 -9.68 15.06 -1.04
N THR A 19 -10.03 15.67 0.08
CA THR A 19 -10.90 15.11 1.12
C THR A 19 -12.15 15.95 1.16
N ASP A 20 -13.30 15.32 0.94
CA ASP A 20 -14.58 16.00 0.84
C ASP A 20 -14.53 17.21 -0.12
N PRO A 21 -14.25 16.96 -1.41
CA PRO A 21 -14.08 18.02 -2.39
C PRO A 21 -15.35 18.87 -2.53
N VAL A 22 -15.17 20.18 -2.63
CA VAL A 22 -16.22 21.17 -2.92
C VAL A 22 -15.81 22.00 -4.13
N SER A 23 -16.79 22.45 -4.90
CA SER A 23 -16.57 23.32 -6.06
C SER A 23 -17.02 24.74 -5.74
N THR A 24 -16.17 25.72 -6.04
CA THR A 24 -16.52 27.14 -5.97
C THR A 24 -17.32 27.57 -7.22
N PRO A 25 -18.06 28.70 -7.18
CA PRO A 25 -18.78 29.21 -8.34
C PRO A 25 -17.89 29.47 -9.57
N CYS A 26 -16.60 29.74 -9.37
CA CYS A 26 -15.62 29.91 -10.46
C CYS A 26 -15.08 28.57 -11.03
N GLY A 27 -15.58 27.43 -10.53
CA GLY A 27 -15.24 26.09 -11.04
C GLY A 27 -14.03 25.42 -10.40
N HIS A 28 -13.28 26.10 -9.52
CA HIS A 28 -12.14 25.50 -8.82
C HIS A 28 -12.57 24.63 -7.64
N ASN A 29 -11.81 23.57 -7.39
CA ASN A 29 -12.11 22.55 -6.39
C ASN A 29 -11.13 22.59 -5.22
N PHE A 30 -11.63 22.37 -4.01
CA PHE A 30 -10.85 22.38 -2.76
C PHE A 30 -11.39 21.34 -1.78
N CYS A 31 -10.60 20.94 -0.78
CA CYS A 31 -11.16 20.25 0.38
C CYS A 31 -12.11 21.19 1.12
N LYS A 32 -13.26 20.69 1.59
CA LYS A 32 -14.25 21.52 2.30
C LYS A 32 -13.64 22.24 3.51
N THR A 33 -12.84 21.53 4.30
CA THR A 33 -12.16 22.09 5.49
C THR A 33 -11.18 23.18 5.09
N CYS A 34 -10.29 22.92 4.13
CA CYS A 34 -9.29 23.89 3.68
C CYS A 34 -9.91 25.19 3.15
N LEU A 35 -11.00 25.08 2.37
CA LEU A 35 -11.67 26.28 1.85
C LEU A 35 -12.41 27.05 2.96
N ASN A 36 -13.04 26.35 3.90
CA ASN A 36 -13.69 26.98 5.04
C ASN A 36 -12.66 27.71 5.93
N GLU A 37 -11.56 27.05 6.29
CA GLU A 37 -10.48 27.66 7.08
C GLU A 37 -9.89 28.89 6.37
N HIS A 38 -9.73 28.83 5.04
CA HIS A 38 -9.27 29.98 4.27
C HIS A 38 -10.24 31.17 4.37
N TRP A 39 -11.55 30.92 4.28
CA TRP A 39 -12.56 31.96 4.42
C TRP A 39 -12.74 32.45 5.86
N ASP A 40 -12.58 31.58 6.85
CA ASP A 40 -12.69 31.94 8.27
C ASP A 40 -11.53 32.86 8.71
N ASN A 41 -10.36 32.72 8.08
CA ASN A 41 -9.19 33.57 8.30
C ASN A 41 -9.11 34.78 7.37
N SER A 42 -10.15 35.06 6.58
CA SER A 42 -10.18 36.15 5.61
C SER A 42 -11.38 37.06 5.82
N GLN A 43 -11.21 38.36 5.54
CA GLN A 43 -12.33 39.32 5.53
C GLN A 43 -13.25 39.16 4.32
N THR A 44 -12.77 38.48 3.27
CA THR A 44 -13.50 38.27 2.02
C THR A 44 -13.54 36.80 1.63
N CYS A 45 -14.66 36.37 1.07
CA CYS A 45 -14.79 35.04 0.48
C CYS A 45 -14.23 35.08 -0.93
N SER A 46 -12.97 34.69 -1.11
CA SER A 46 -12.34 34.62 -2.45
C SER A 46 -11.87 33.21 -2.76
N CYS A 47 -11.74 32.88 -4.05
CA CYS A 47 -11.15 31.64 -4.49
C CYS A 47 -9.63 31.66 -4.21
N PRO A 48 -9.08 30.70 -3.45
CA PRO A 48 -7.64 30.63 -3.18
C PRO A 48 -6.77 30.55 -4.44
N TYR A 49 -7.30 29.99 -5.53
CA TYR A 49 -6.58 29.75 -6.77
C TYR A 49 -6.65 30.95 -7.73
N CYS A 50 -7.84 31.29 -8.26
CA CYS A 50 -7.99 32.37 -9.25
C CYS A 50 -8.26 33.75 -8.65
N LYS A 51 -8.40 33.86 -7.32
CA LYS A 51 -8.66 35.11 -6.58
C LYS A 51 -10.02 35.78 -6.86
N GLU A 52 -10.91 35.12 -7.58
CA GLU A 52 -12.28 35.62 -7.78
C GLU A 52 -12.98 35.80 -6.42
N THR A 53 -13.58 36.96 -6.19
CA THR A 53 -14.24 37.31 -4.92
C THR A 53 -15.75 37.13 -5.03
N PHE A 54 -16.33 36.44 -4.06
CA PHE A 54 -17.76 36.18 -3.96
C PHE A 54 -18.43 37.20 -3.03
N LYS A 55 -19.57 37.76 -3.45
CA LYS A 55 -20.31 38.78 -2.69
C LYS A 55 -20.83 38.28 -1.34
N GLN A 56 -21.14 36.99 -1.27
CA GLN A 56 -21.58 36.29 -0.07
C GLN A 56 -20.87 34.94 -0.02
N ARG A 57 -20.71 34.37 1.18
CA ARG A 57 -20.13 33.04 1.37
C ARG A 57 -21.04 32.00 0.71
N PRO A 58 -20.57 31.29 -0.34
CA PRO A 58 -21.37 30.25 -0.98
C PRO A 58 -21.65 29.08 -0.02
N ASP A 59 -22.83 28.47 -0.13
CA ASP A 59 -23.13 27.20 0.53
C ASP A 59 -22.39 26.06 -0.17
N LEU A 60 -21.40 25.48 0.51
CA LEU A 60 -20.51 24.48 -0.05
C LEU A 60 -21.09 23.08 0.08
N LYS A 61 -21.59 22.56 -1.04
CA LYS A 61 -21.97 21.16 -1.19
C LYS A 61 -20.79 20.33 -1.67
N ILE A 62 -20.68 19.11 -1.14
CA ILE A 62 -19.68 18.16 -1.61
C ILE A 62 -19.95 17.84 -3.08
N ASN A 63 -18.90 17.92 -3.89
CA ASN A 63 -18.90 17.42 -5.25
C ASN A 63 -18.77 15.88 -5.21
N THR A 64 -19.91 15.19 -5.25
CA THR A 64 -19.98 13.73 -5.16
C THR A 64 -19.26 13.05 -6.31
N THR A 65 -19.35 13.59 -7.53
CA THR A 65 -18.64 13.07 -8.70
C THR A 65 -17.13 13.12 -8.50
N LEU A 66 -16.59 14.24 -8.04
CA LEU A 66 -15.16 14.36 -7.77
C LEU A 66 -14.73 13.46 -6.60
N ARG A 67 -15.57 13.33 -5.57
CA ARG A 67 -15.34 12.38 -4.47
C ARG A 67 -15.27 10.94 -4.98
N GLU A 68 -16.13 10.54 -5.89
CA GLU A 68 -16.12 9.20 -6.50
C GLU A 68 -14.85 8.97 -7.33
N ILE A 69 -14.47 9.94 -8.17
CA ILE A 69 -13.23 9.88 -8.96
C ILE A 69 -12.01 9.74 -8.05
N VAL A 70 -11.92 10.56 -7.00
CA VAL A 70 -10.87 10.48 -5.97
C VAL A 70 -10.89 9.13 -5.25
N GLY A 71 -12.08 8.60 -4.96
CA GLY A 71 -12.23 7.26 -4.36
C GLY A 71 -11.72 6.15 -5.27
N HIS A 72 -12.02 6.21 -6.57
CA HIS A 72 -11.47 5.28 -7.56
C HIS A 72 -9.96 5.43 -7.72
N TYR A 73 -9.45 6.66 -7.68
CA TYR A 73 -8.03 6.93 -7.68
C TYR A 73 -7.33 6.36 -6.45
N LYS A 74 -7.85 6.59 -5.23
CA LYS A 74 -7.30 6.03 -3.99
C LYS A 74 -7.33 4.50 -3.95
N LYS A 75 -8.31 3.86 -4.60
CA LYS A 75 -8.40 2.39 -4.74
C LYS A 75 -7.46 1.81 -5.80
N LYS A 76 -7.10 2.59 -6.82
CA LYS A 76 -6.21 2.16 -7.92
C LYS A 76 -4.77 2.61 -7.72
N SER A 77 -4.55 3.66 -6.95
CA SER A 77 -3.24 4.04 -6.46
C SER A 77 -2.84 2.95 -5.48
N PRO A 78 -1.71 2.24 -5.69
CA PRO A 78 -1.19 1.39 -4.64
C PRO A 78 -1.06 2.28 -3.41
N GLU A 79 -1.69 1.89 -2.30
CA GLU A 79 -1.41 2.43 -0.97
C GLU A 79 0.08 2.73 -0.91
N LYS A 80 0.50 3.95 -0.52
CA LYS A 80 1.92 4.33 -0.42
C LYS A 80 2.65 3.13 0.17
N LYS A 81 3.35 2.37 -0.69
CA LYS A 81 4.02 1.14 -0.24
C LYS A 81 4.91 1.59 0.91
N PRO A 82 4.94 0.86 2.02
CA PRO A 82 5.86 1.21 3.09
C PRO A 82 7.24 1.42 2.48
N GLU A 83 7.84 2.57 2.76
CA GLU A 83 9.13 2.95 2.16
C GLU A 83 10.24 2.20 2.90
N VAL A 84 10.34 0.90 2.60
CA VAL A 84 11.36 0.01 3.14
C VAL A 84 12.69 0.39 2.51
N VAL A 85 13.70 0.61 3.34
CA VAL A 85 15.05 0.99 2.90
C VAL A 85 15.97 -0.23 2.82
N CYS A 86 17.09 -0.08 2.12
CA CYS A 86 18.10 -1.10 2.01
C CYS A 86 18.94 -1.21 3.31
N ASP A 87 19.07 -2.42 3.82
CA ASP A 87 19.81 -2.67 5.06
C ASP A 87 21.32 -2.55 4.87
N ILE A 88 21.81 -2.79 3.66
CA ILE A 88 23.25 -2.89 3.35
C ILE A 88 23.92 -1.52 3.09
N CYS A 89 23.17 -0.51 2.63
CA CYS A 89 23.74 0.83 2.39
C CYS A 89 24.26 1.45 3.69
N GLU A 90 25.50 1.92 3.76
CA GLU A 90 26.07 2.49 4.99
C GLU A 90 25.73 3.97 5.17
N GLU A 91 25.88 4.79 4.12
CA GLU A 91 25.67 6.23 4.21
C GLU A 91 24.26 6.63 3.75
N ARG A 92 24.02 6.57 2.44
CA ARG A 92 22.72 6.92 1.85
C ARG A 92 21.87 5.66 1.71
N LYS A 93 20.92 5.48 2.63
CA LYS A 93 19.92 4.43 2.56
C LYS A 93 19.02 4.65 1.35
N LEU A 94 19.10 3.73 0.39
CA LEU A 94 18.25 3.71 -0.81
C LEU A 94 17.01 2.87 -0.56
N ASN A 95 15.93 3.14 -1.30
CA ASN A 95 14.71 2.34 -1.23
C ASN A 95 14.98 0.90 -1.68
N ALA A 96 14.45 -0.05 -0.92
CA ALA A 96 14.54 -1.46 -1.25
C ALA A 96 13.60 -1.78 -2.42
N LEU A 97 14.08 -2.63 -3.33
CA LEU A 97 13.28 -3.19 -4.42
C LEU A 97 12.74 -4.57 -4.07
N LYS A 98 13.48 -5.35 -3.28
CA LYS A 98 13.11 -6.68 -2.80
C LYS A 98 13.69 -6.94 -1.42
N SER A 99 13.02 -7.83 -0.69
CA SER A 99 13.56 -8.43 0.54
C SER A 99 13.81 -9.92 0.34
N CYS A 100 14.84 -10.45 1.00
CA CYS A 100 15.18 -11.87 0.96
C CYS A 100 14.79 -12.53 2.28
N LEU A 101 13.98 -13.58 2.21
CA LEU A 101 13.56 -14.34 3.39
C LEU A 101 14.69 -15.21 3.97
N VAL A 102 15.66 -15.58 3.13
CA VAL A 102 16.82 -16.38 3.57
C VAL A 102 17.85 -15.51 4.28
N CYS A 103 18.14 -14.33 3.73
CA CYS A 103 19.09 -13.39 4.34
C CYS A 103 18.45 -12.49 5.39
N GLN A 104 17.12 -12.46 5.46
CA GLN A 104 16.34 -11.60 6.35
C GLN A 104 16.76 -10.13 6.23
N SER A 105 16.90 -9.67 4.98
CA SER A 105 17.33 -8.30 4.67
C SER A 105 16.67 -7.76 3.39
N SER A 106 16.63 -6.44 3.30
CA SER A 106 16.05 -5.67 2.21
C SER A 106 17.13 -4.98 1.37
N TYR A 107 16.96 -5.02 0.05
CA TYR A 107 18.00 -4.64 -0.90
C TYR A 107 17.50 -3.60 -1.91
N CYS A 108 18.26 -2.51 -2.04
CA CYS A 108 18.19 -1.65 -3.23
C CYS A 108 18.78 -2.37 -4.45
N GLU A 109 18.65 -1.79 -5.64
CA GLU A 109 19.06 -2.40 -6.90
C GLU A 109 20.49 -2.95 -6.91
N THR A 110 21.46 -2.17 -6.42
CA THR A 110 22.88 -2.55 -6.42
C THR A 110 23.16 -3.76 -5.52
N HIS A 111 22.53 -3.81 -4.35
CA HIS A 111 22.68 -4.91 -3.40
C HIS A 111 21.79 -6.12 -3.73
N LEU A 112 20.77 -5.92 -4.57
CA LEU A 112 19.92 -7.00 -5.09
C LEU A 112 20.59 -7.75 -6.25
N GLU A 113 21.41 -7.08 -7.05
CA GLU A 113 22.06 -7.64 -8.24
C GLU A 113 22.74 -9.01 -7.99
N PRO A 114 23.49 -9.23 -6.89
CA PRO A 114 24.09 -10.53 -6.62
C PRO A 114 23.08 -11.67 -6.48
N HIS A 115 21.88 -11.40 -5.93
CA HIS A 115 20.80 -12.38 -5.83
C HIS A 115 20.24 -12.76 -7.20
N LEU A 116 20.35 -11.86 -8.18
CA LEU A 116 19.87 -12.10 -9.54
C LEU A 116 20.94 -12.73 -10.44
N ARG A 117 22.23 -12.59 -10.10
CA ARG A 117 23.35 -13.08 -10.94
C ARG A 117 24.00 -14.34 -10.40
N VAL A 118 24.35 -14.38 -9.11
CA VAL A 118 25.17 -15.44 -8.51
C VAL A 118 24.34 -16.72 -8.34
N ALA A 119 24.81 -17.84 -8.90
CA ALA A 119 24.08 -19.11 -8.90
C ALA A 119 23.64 -19.57 -7.50
N GLY A 120 24.51 -19.38 -6.49
CA GLY A 120 24.20 -19.71 -5.10
C GLY A 120 23.13 -18.82 -4.45
N LEU A 121 22.96 -17.58 -4.92
CA LEU A 121 22.00 -16.62 -4.37
C LEU A 121 20.69 -16.57 -5.15
N LYS A 122 20.68 -17.00 -6.42
CA LYS A 122 19.46 -17.11 -7.25
C LYS A 122 18.38 -18.00 -6.66
N LYS A 123 18.76 -18.96 -5.83
CA LYS A 123 17.82 -19.85 -5.12
C LYS A 123 17.20 -19.20 -3.89
N HIS A 124 17.67 -18.02 -3.48
CA HIS A 124 17.10 -17.32 -2.35
C HIS A 124 15.71 -16.80 -2.71
N LYS A 125 14.75 -17.05 -1.83
CA LYS A 125 13.38 -16.60 -1.99
C LYS A 125 13.29 -15.09 -1.75
N LEU A 126 12.90 -14.34 -2.79
CA LEU A 126 12.77 -12.88 -2.78
C LEU A 126 11.28 -12.49 -2.80
N MET A 127 10.94 -11.41 -2.11
CA MET A 127 9.58 -10.87 -2.10
C MET A 127 9.59 -9.35 -2.22
N ASP A 128 8.41 -8.76 -2.43
CA ASP A 128 8.26 -7.31 -2.34
C ASP A 128 8.67 -6.84 -0.93
N PRO A 129 9.27 -5.64 -0.80
CA PRO A 129 9.74 -5.15 0.48
C PRO A 129 8.61 -5.04 1.51
N VAL A 130 8.88 -5.52 2.72
CA VAL A 130 7.95 -5.49 3.86
C VAL A 130 8.64 -4.82 5.05
N ASN A 131 7.86 -4.14 5.90
CA ASN A 131 8.40 -3.44 7.08
C ASN A 131 9.02 -4.39 8.11
N ASN A 132 8.40 -5.56 8.30
CA ASN A 132 8.86 -6.55 9.26
C ASN A 132 9.04 -7.89 8.56
N LEU A 133 10.29 -8.33 8.40
CA LEU A 133 10.59 -9.64 7.84
C LEU A 133 10.34 -10.76 8.85
N GLU A 134 10.39 -10.48 10.16
CA GLU A 134 10.18 -11.48 11.22
C GLU A 134 8.78 -12.11 11.16
N ASP A 135 7.79 -11.36 10.66
CA ASP A 135 6.41 -11.85 10.46
C ASP A 135 6.34 -13.02 9.46
N TYR A 136 7.37 -13.17 8.63
CA TYR A 136 7.48 -14.21 7.59
C TYR A 136 8.48 -15.31 7.97
N ILE A 137 9.03 -15.26 9.19
CA ILE A 137 10.03 -16.20 9.68
C ILE A 137 9.46 -16.98 10.87
N CYS A 138 9.59 -18.30 10.81
CA CYS A 138 9.23 -19.18 11.92
C CYS A 138 10.18 -18.96 13.09
N GLN A 139 9.68 -18.38 14.18
CA GLN A 139 10.47 -18.08 15.38
C GLN A 139 11.10 -19.32 16.05
N LYS A 140 10.53 -20.51 15.82
CA LYS A 140 11.06 -21.78 16.37
C LYS A 140 12.23 -22.35 15.55
N HIS A 141 12.26 -22.07 14.25
CA HIS A 141 13.15 -22.75 13.30
C HIS A 141 13.99 -21.80 12.44
N ASP A 142 13.83 -20.49 12.63
CA ASP A 142 14.50 -19.43 11.88
C ASP A 142 14.45 -19.65 10.36
N SER A 143 13.25 -20.04 9.90
CA SER A 143 13.03 -20.52 8.54
C SER A 143 11.76 -19.90 7.96
N PRO A 144 11.72 -19.59 6.65
CA PRO A 144 10.56 -18.95 6.04
C PRO A 144 9.25 -19.70 6.28
N LEU A 145 8.19 -18.95 6.52
CA LEU A 145 6.83 -19.45 6.55
C LEU A 145 6.34 -19.61 5.10
N GLU A 146 6.25 -20.86 4.64
CA GLU A 146 5.90 -21.18 3.24
C GLU A 146 4.60 -21.95 3.12
N LEU A 147 4.09 -22.49 4.23
CA LEU A 147 2.90 -23.33 4.27
C LEU A 147 1.84 -22.69 5.16
N PHE A 148 0.58 -22.99 4.87
CA PHE A 148 -0.58 -22.67 5.69
C PHE A 148 -1.20 -23.96 6.21
N CYS A 149 -1.29 -24.10 7.53
CA CYS A 149 -2.01 -25.18 8.18
C CYS A 149 -3.50 -24.80 8.28
N ARG A 150 -4.37 -25.55 7.60
CA ARG A 150 -5.82 -25.29 7.61
C ARG A 150 -6.48 -25.68 8.93
N ASP A 151 -5.97 -26.70 9.61
CA ASP A 151 -6.49 -27.15 10.89
C ASP A 151 -6.27 -26.11 11.99
N ASP A 152 -5.07 -25.53 12.06
CA ASP A 152 -4.69 -24.53 13.07
C ASP A 152 -4.84 -23.09 12.58
N GLN A 153 -5.23 -22.89 11.32
CA GLN A 153 -5.38 -21.59 10.67
C GLN A 153 -4.14 -20.68 10.81
N THR A 154 -2.94 -21.26 10.68
CA THR A 154 -1.68 -20.55 10.91
C THR A 154 -0.63 -20.86 9.85
N CYS A 155 0.29 -19.91 9.65
CA CYS A 155 1.44 -20.10 8.76
C CYS A 155 2.55 -20.87 9.47
N VAL A 156 3.14 -21.82 8.75
CA VAL A 156 4.15 -22.74 9.27
C VAL A 156 5.30 -22.88 8.28
N CYS A 157 6.51 -23.12 8.79
CA CYS A 157 7.65 -23.49 7.94
C CYS A 157 7.62 -24.99 7.59
N LEU A 158 8.48 -25.40 6.65
CA LEU A 158 8.59 -26.81 6.24
C LEU A 158 8.99 -27.75 7.39
N ILE A 159 9.72 -27.25 8.39
CA ILE A 159 10.11 -28.07 9.56
C ILE A 159 8.91 -28.29 10.49
N CYS A 160 8.08 -27.26 10.68
CA CYS A 160 6.84 -27.37 11.44
C CYS A 160 5.87 -28.36 10.78
N SER A 161 5.74 -28.37 9.45
CA SER A 161 4.83 -29.27 8.75
C SER A 161 5.18 -30.74 8.90
N VAL A 162 6.46 -31.10 8.99
CA VAL A 162 6.89 -32.50 9.17
C VAL A 162 6.98 -32.94 10.64
N LYS A 163 6.91 -32.00 11.58
CA LYS A 163 6.98 -32.24 13.02
C LYS A 163 5.62 -31.98 13.68
N ASP A 164 5.40 -30.75 14.11
CA ASP A 164 4.27 -30.36 14.96
C ASP A 164 2.93 -30.47 14.21
N HIS A 165 2.94 -30.29 12.88
CA HIS A 165 1.75 -30.33 12.02
C HIS A 165 1.76 -31.55 11.06
N LYS A 166 2.48 -32.62 11.40
CA LYS A 166 2.68 -33.80 10.53
C LYS A 166 1.40 -34.42 9.97
N ASN A 167 0.33 -34.38 10.74
CA ASN A 167 -0.97 -34.96 10.37
C ASN A 167 -2.02 -33.91 10.04
N HIS A 168 -1.63 -32.63 9.97
CA HIS A 168 -2.56 -31.56 9.61
C HIS A 168 -2.53 -31.34 8.10
N ASN A 169 -3.62 -30.76 7.60
CA ASN A 169 -3.72 -30.32 6.23
C ASN A 169 -2.91 -29.02 6.05
N THR A 170 -1.66 -29.17 5.64
CA THR A 170 -0.78 -28.06 5.27
C THR A 170 -0.71 -27.92 3.75
N VAL A 171 -0.99 -26.71 3.26
CA VAL A 171 -0.90 -26.37 1.83
C VAL A 171 0.08 -25.23 1.61
N PRO A 172 0.68 -25.06 0.42
CA PRO A 172 1.46 -23.87 0.09
C PRO A 172 0.66 -22.58 0.27
N ILE A 173 1.30 -21.52 0.78
CA ILE A 173 0.65 -20.22 0.99
C ILE A 173 0.13 -19.65 -0.34
N GLU A 174 0.84 -19.91 -1.44
CA GLU A 174 0.46 -19.45 -2.77
C GLU A 174 -0.90 -20.03 -3.19
N GLU A 175 -1.10 -21.34 -3.01
CA GLU A 175 -2.35 -22.06 -3.29
C GLU A 175 -3.50 -21.55 -2.41
N GLN A 176 -3.26 -21.43 -1.10
CA GLN A 176 -4.26 -20.90 -0.16
C GLN A 176 -4.65 -19.45 -0.49
N SER A 177 -3.71 -18.64 -1.00
CA SER A 177 -3.96 -17.26 -1.41
C SER A 177 -4.82 -17.19 -2.67
N GLU A 178 -4.69 -18.15 -3.58
CA GLU A 178 -5.51 -18.24 -4.79
C GLU A 178 -6.94 -18.66 -4.45
N GLU A 179 -7.11 -19.66 -3.59
CA GLU A 179 -8.43 -20.08 -3.11
C GLU A 179 -9.17 -18.95 -2.38
N LYS A 180 -8.46 -18.21 -1.52
CA LYS A 180 -9.06 -17.04 -0.83
C LYS A 180 -9.32 -15.88 -1.80
N LYS A 181 -8.50 -15.67 -2.82
CA LYS A 181 -8.81 -14.68 -3.89
C LYS A 181 -10.09 -15.08 -4.64
N VAL A 182 -10.29 -16.36 -4.93
CA VAL A 182 -11.51 -16.87 -5.60
C VAL A 182 -12.74 -16.73 -4.71
N GLU A 183 -12.63 -17.02 -3.42
CA GLU A 183 -13.72 -16.85 -2.45
C GLU A 183 -14.08 -15.37 -2.22
N VAL A 184 -13.07 -14.49 -2.22
CA VAL A 184 -13.23 -13.02 -2.13
C VAL A 184 -13.80 -12.39 -3.42
N ILE A 185 -13.60 -13.00 -4.59
CA ILE A 185 -14.28 -12.60 -5.83
C ILE A 185 -15.78 -12.93 -5.77
N LEU A 186 -16.18 -13.94 -5.00
CA LEU A 186 -17.56 -14.38 -4.86
C LEU A 186 -18.32 -13.67 -3.71
N LEU A 187 -17.62 -13.15 -2.70
CA LEU A 187 -18.23 -12.44 -1.57
C LEU A 187 -17.65 -11.03 -1.42
N LYS A 188 -18.38 -10.03 -1.93
CA LYS A 188 -18.09 -8.62 -1.67
C LYS A 188 -18.25 -8.32 -0.17
N GLY A 189 -17.12 -8.19 0.53
CA GLY A 189 -17.03 -7.41 1.77
C GLY A 189 -16.65 -8.21 3.01
N SER A 190 -15.36 -8.30 3.30
CA SER A 190 -14.76 -8.07 4.62
C SER A 190 -13.26 -8.32 4.48
N TRP A 191 -12.47 -7.24 4.44
CA TRP A 191 -11.03 -7.28 4.22
C TRP A 191 -10.34 -6.84 5.50
N ASN A 192 -9.69 -7.78 6.18
CA ASN A 192 -8.53 -7.59 7.07
C ASN A 192 -8.14 -8.93 7.69
N GLN A 193 -7.33 -9.75 6.99
CA GLN A 193 -6.26 -10.54 7.64
C GLN A 193 -5.41 -11.42 6.70
N ILE A 194 -5.73 -11.60 5.41
CA ILE A 194 -4.99 -12.58 4.57
C ILE A 194 -4.56 -11.97 3.24
N LEU A 195 -3.67 -10.99 3.29
CA LEU A 195 -2.87 -10.59 2.14
C LEU A 195 -1.42 -11.00 2.41
N PHE A 196 -1.11 -12.28 2.21
CA PHE A 196 0.28 -12.67 2.04
C PHE A 196 0.74 -12.14 0.68
N PRO A 197 1.83 -11.34 0.63
CA PRO A 197 2.43 -10.97 -0.63
C PRO A 197 2.81 -12.25 -1.37
N VAL A 198 2.35 -12.37 -2.63
CA VAL A 198 2.74 -13.50 -3.49
C VAL A 198 4.25 -13.48 -3.62
N VAL A 199 4.90 -14.49 -3.08
CA VAL A 199 6.34 -14.66 -3.23
C VAL A 199 6.57 -15.11 -4.67
N LYS A 200 7.31 -14.31 -5.44
CA LYS A 200 7.58 -14.57 -6.86
C LYS A 200 9.02 -14.99 -7.06
#